data_AF-A0A8H6TWE0-F1
#
_entry.id   AF-A0A8H6TWE0-F1
#
_cell.length_a   1.000
_cell.length_b   1.000
_cell.length_c   1.000
_cell.angle_alpha   90.00
_cell.angle_beta   90.00
_cell.angle_gamma   90.00
#
_symmetry.space_group_name_H-M   'P 1'
#
loop_
_entity.id
_entity.type
_entity.pdbx_description
1 polymer ?
#
loop_
_entity_poly.entity_id
_entity_poly.type
_entity_poly.pdbx_seq_one_letter_code
_entity_poly.pdbx_strand_id
1 'polypeptide(L)'
;MSLHSRPLHPASLVYPVTHSREIMQLVGLQLTSSVIGECTNSIHDKEAYDLSLEYMIKLVKDTVDYALGGSLAKELSLPCSVPPTSFSTFVTKVLKRAEVSTATVLVALVYISRARDNLLIDLDAWVRERIFLGALVVASKYANDSTLKNVHWAMTTDKFGKRDIGLVEREFISVLDWDLGVQEADLLAHYEGLMKATDGWVNRGVACEEVRSSGVPGSADSG
;
A
#
# COMPACT_ATOMS: atom_id res chain seq x y z
N MET A 1 -25.14 -26.73 -17.99
CA MET A 1 -24.76 -26.46 -16.59
C MET A 1 -25.39 -25.14 -16.19
N SER A 2 -26.30 -25.17 -15.21
CA SER A 2 -27.16 -24.03 -14.86
C SER A 2 -26.37 -22.94 -14.13
N LEU A 3 -26.35 -21.71 -14.65
CA LEU A 3 -25.62 -20.54 -14.12
C LEU A 3 -26.31 -19.89 -12.90
N HIS A 4 -27.09 -20.66 -12.13
CA HIS A 4 -27.77 -20.13 -10.97
C HIS A 4 -26.81 -20.09 -9.77
N SER A 5 -26.48 -18.87 -9.37
CA SER A 5 -25.98 -18.47 -8.04
C SER A 5 -24.48 -18.64 -7.76
N ARG A 6 -23.60 -18.22 -8.68
CA ARG A 6 -22.23 -17.83 -8.28
C ARG A 6 -22.25 -16.39 -7.77
N PRO A 7 -21.63 -16.09 -6.61
CA PRO A 7 -21.54 -14.72 -6.12
C PRO A 7 -20.77 -13.88 -7.13
N LEU A 8 -21.38 -12.75 -7.53
CA LEU A 8 -20.70 -11.74 -8.34
C LEU A 8 -19.57 -11.13 -7.52
N HIS A 9 -18.50 -10.70 -8.19
CA HIS A 9 -17.42 -10.02 -7.50
C HIS A 9 -17.94 -8.71 -6.91
N PRO A 10 -17.77 -8.42 -5.60
CA PRO A 10 -18.44 -7.31 -4.95
C PRO A 10 -18.01 -5.94 -5.49
N ALA A 11 -16.78 -5.82 -6.01
CA ALA A 11 -16.28 -4.54 -6.53
C ALA A 11 -16.64 -4.27 -8.01
N SER A 12 -16.82 -5.31 -8.82
CA SER A 12 -17.07 -5.15 -10.26
C SER A 12 -18.48 -5.58 -10.68
N LEU A 13 -19.20 -6.30 -9.83
CA LEU A 13 -20.52 -6.88 -10.10
C LEU A 13 -20.55 -7.79 -11.34
N VAL A 14 -19.39 -8.27 -11.78
CA VAL A 14 -19.25 -9.27 -12.86
C VAL A 14 -18.75 -10.58 -12.27
N TYR A 15 -18.95 -11.68 -12.98
CA TYR A 15 -18.40 -12.97 -12.58
C TYR A 15 -16.87 -12.94 -12.53
N PRO A 16 -16.23 -13.46 -11.46
CA PRO A 16 -14.77 -13.52 -11.35
C PRO A 16 -14.04 -14.14 -12.54
N VAL A 17 -14.69 -15.04 -13.29
CA VAL A 17 -14.10 -15.72 -14.46
C VAL A 17 -13.89 -14.80 -15.66
N THR A 18 -14.45 -13.59 -15.66
CA THR A 18 -14.24 -12.61 -16.73
C THR A 18 -13.05 -11.71 -16.46
N HIS A 19 -12.49 -11.74 -15.24
CA HIS A 19 -11.32 -10.96 -14.85
C HIS A 19 -10.04 -11.74 -15.18
N SER A 20 -8.95 -11.02 -15.43
CA SER A 20 -7.64 -11.66 -15.48
C SER A 20 -7.30 -12.27 -14.12
N ARG A 21 -6.54 -13.38 -14.14
CA ARG A 21 -6.19 -14.12 -12.91
C ARG A 21 -5.37 -13.23 -11.97
N GLU A 22 -4.50 -12.43 -12.55
CA GLU A 22 -3.57 -11.53 -11.88
C GLU A 22 -4.33 -10.43 -11.11
N ILE A 23 -5.42 -9.89 -11.70
CA ILE A 23 -6.29 -8.92 -11.02
C ILE A 23 -7.01 -9.57 -9.85
N MET A 24 -7.54 -10.78 -10.05
CA MET A 24 -8.21 -11.50 -8.97
C MET A 24 -7.26 -11.80 -7.81
N GLN A 25 -5.98 -12.07 -8.10
CA GLN A 25 -4.95 -12.22 -7.09
C GLN A 25 -4.68 -10.91 -6.35
N LEU A 26 -4.54 -9.79 -7.06
CA LEU A 26 -4.34 -8.47 -6.47
C LEU A 26 -5.47 -8.04 -5.54
N VAL A 27 -6.71 -8.18 -6.00
CA VAL A 27 -7.88 -7.81 -5.19
C VAL A 27 -8.05 -8.76 -4.00
N GLY A 28 -7.60 -10.00 -4.13
CA GLY A 28 -7.56 -10.97 -3.05
C GLY A 28 -6.49 -10.70 -1.97
N LEU A 29 -5.56 -9.76 -2.20
CA LEU A 29 -4.56 -9.38 -1.20
C LEU A 29 -5.24 -8.70 -0.01
N GLN A 30 -4.87 -9.10 1.20
CA GLN A 30 -5.34 -8.46 2.43
C GLN A 30 -4.46 -7.27 2.78
N LEU A 31 -4.59 -6.18 2.01
CA LEU A 31 -3.77 -4.96 2.16
C LEU A 31 -4.21 -4.08 3.35
N THR A 32 -5.33 -4.41 3.99
CA THR A 32 -5.99 -3.54 4.98
C THR A 32 -6.51 -4.36 6.15
N SER A 33 -6.35 -3.85 7.37
CA SER A 33 -6.68 -4.59 8.60
C SER A 33 -8.18 -4.63 8.95
N SER A 34 -9.03 -3.92 8.22
CA SER A 34 -10.42 -3.65 8.62
C SER A 34 -11.38 -4.83 8.57
N VAL A 35 -10.90 -5.99 8.14
CA VAL A 35 -11.64 -7.26 8.20
C VAL A 35 -11.07 -8.21 9.26
N ILE A 36 -10.02 -7.80 9.99
CA ILE A 36 -9.35 -8.66 10.97
C ILE A 36 -9.57 -8.09 12.37
N GLY A 37 -10.80 -8.23 12.85
CA GLY A 37 -10.98 -8.46 14.29
C GLY A 37 -10.30 -9.79 14.60
N GLU A 38 -9.23 -9.78 15.39
CA GLU A 38 -8.77 -10.88 16.27
C GLU A 38 -8.62 -12.31 15.69
N CYS A 39 -8.79 -12.52 14.38
CA CYS A 39 -9.02 -13.85 13.79
C CYS A 39 -7.93 -14.33 12.82
N THR A 40 -6.97 -13.50 12.38
CA THR A 40 -5.79 -14.07 11.69
C THR A 40 -4.76 -14.48 12.72
N ASN A 41 -4.99 -15.65 13.32
CA ASN A 41 -3.93 -16.40 13.99
C ASN A 41 -2.91 -16.97 12.98
N SER A 42 -3.06 -16.67 11.68
CA SER A 42 -2.17 -17.10 10.61
C SER A 42 -1.04 -16.08 10.44
N ILE A 43 0.18 -16.49 10.80
CA ILE A 43 1.42 -15.73 10.62
C ILE A 43 1.55 -15.21 9.17
N HIS A 44 1.05 -15.97 8.19
CA HIS A 44 1.14 -15.66 6.77
C HIS A 44 0.35 -14.40 6.36
N ASP A 45 -0.82 -14.14 6.96
CA ASP A 45 -1.65 -12.98 6.59
C ASP A 45 -1.01 -11.67 7.08
N LYS A 46 -0.38 -11.73 8.26
CA LYS A 46 0.35 -10.59 8.83
C LYS A 46 1.59 -10.26 7.99
N GLU A 47 2.36 -11.26 7.57
CA GLU A 47 3.57 -11.03 6.76
C GLU A 47 3.23 -10.50 5.36
N ALA A 48 2.18 -11.00 4.72
CA ALA A 48 1.73 -10.48 3.41
C ALA A 48 1.30 -9.00 3.50
N TYR A 49 0.62 -8.62 4.59
CA TYR A 49 0.29 -7.22 4.89
C TYR A 49 1.56 -6.38 5.09
N ASP A 50 2.50 -6.85 5.91
CA ASP A 50 3.75 -6.13 6.21
C ASP A 50 4.60 -5.91 4.93
N LEU A 51 4.68 -6.91 4.05
CA LEU A 51 5.40 -6.84 2.77
C LEU A 51 4.73 -5.88 1.78
N SER A 52 3.40 -5.89 1.71
CA SER A 52 2.67 -4.98 0.83
C SER A 52 2.73 -3.53 1.31
N LEU A 53 2.72 -3.34 2.64
CA LEU A 53 2.97 -2.05 3.28
C LEU A 53 4.38 -1.54 2.97
N GLU A 54 5.39 -2.42 3.02
CA GLU A 54 6.76 -2.09 2.64
C GLU A 54 6.85 -1.63 1.18
N TYR A 55 6.17 -2.33 0.26
CA TYR A 55 6.08 -1.93 -1.15
C TYR A 55 5.48 -0.52 -1.32
N MET A 56 4.38 -0.23 -0.65
CA MET A 56 3.77 1.10 -0.68
C MET A 56 4.73 2.19 -0.16
N ILE A 57 5.37 1.94 0.99
CA ILE A 57 6.33 2.87 1.59
C ILE A 57 7.50 3.11 0.64
N LYS A 58 8.00 2.06 0.00
CA LYS A 58 9.05 2.14 -1.00
C LYS A 58 8.62 3.00 -2.19
N LEU A 59 7.43 2.74 -2.74
CA LEU A 59 6.90 3.50 -3.88
C LEU A 59 6.82 5.00 -3.58
N VAL A 60 6.33 5.39 -2.39
CA VAL A 60 6.28 6.81 -1.99
C VAL A 60 7.68 7.41 -1.89
N LYS A 61 8.64 6.70 -1.29
CA LYS A 61 10.02 7.18 -1.19
C LYS A 61 10.66 7.37 -2.56
N ASP A 62 10.56 6.36 -3.43
CA ASP A 62 11.12 6.39 -4.78
C ASP A 62 10.50 7.54 -5.60
N THR A 63 9.21 7.80 -5.42
CA THR A 63 8.47 8.91 -6.06
C THR A 63 9.00 10.27 -5.59
N VAL A 64 9.20 10.46 -4.27
CA VAL A 64 9.77 11.68 -3.71
C VAL A 64 11.20 11.90 -4.15
N ASP A 65 12.03 10.86 -4.10
CA ASP A 65 13.44 10.94 -4.46
C ASP A 65 13.62 11.28 -5.95
N TYR A 66 12.73 10.76 -6.80
CA TYR A 66 12.67 11.10 -8.22
C TYR A 66 12.29 12.57 -8.44
N ALA A 67 11.23 13.04 -7.79
CA ALA A 67 10.77 14.42 -7.92
C ALA A 67 11.78 15.46 -7.37
N LEU A 68 12.56 15.10 -6.34
CA LEU A 68 13.66 15.92 -5.83
C LEU A 68 14.94 15.84 -6.69
N GLY A 69 14.92 15.10 -7.79
CA GLY A 69 15.99 15.05 -8.78
C GLY A 69 17.26 14.31 -8.35
N GLY A 70 17.22 13.51 -7.27
CA GLY A 70 18.31 12.63 -6.77
C GLY A 70 19.61 13.32 -6.30
N SER A 71 20.03 14.40 -6.96
CA SER A 71 21.28 15.15 -6.72
C SER A 71 21.06 16.38 -5.83
N LEU A 72 19.93 17.09 -6.00
CA LEU A 72 19.63 18.31 -5.22
C LEU A 72 19.30 17.98 -3.76
N ALA A 73 18.59 16.88 -3.50
CA ALA A 73 18.34 16.38 -2.14
C ALA A 73 19.63 15.96 -1.41
N LYS A 74 20.64 15.51 -2.14
CA LYS A 74 21.93 15.06 -1.60
C LYS A 74 22.87 16.23 -1.29
N GLU A 75 22.81 17.31 -2.09
CA GLU A 75 23.57 18.54 -1.87
C GLU A 75 22.93 19.48 -0.83
N LEU A 76 21.60 19.47 -0.69
CA LEU A 76 20.92 20.31 0.30
C LEU A 76 20.91 19.73 1.71
N SER A 77 21.36 18.48 1.90
CA SER A 77 21.43 17.77 3.20
C SER A 77 20.40 18.29 4.20
N LEU A 78 19.13 18.22 3.80
CA LEU A 78 18.03 18.54 4.69
C LEU A 78 18.15 17.56 5.85
N PRO A 79 18.28 18.03 7.10
CA PRO A 79 18.01 17.18 8.23
C PRO A 79 16.48 16.99 8.20
N CYS A 80 16.01 16.02 7.40
CA CYS A 80 14.69 15.47 7.60
C CYS A 80 14.76 14.78 8.97
N SER A 81 14.59 15.57 10.04
CA SER A 81 14.76 15.22 11.45
C SER A 81 13.64 14.30 11.94
N VAL A 82 13.17 13.42 11.07
CA VAL A 82 12.19 12.40 11.41
C VAL A 82 12.80 11.05 11.06
N PRO A 83 13.07 10.20 12.06
CA PRO A 83 13.69 8.91 11.82
C PRO A 83 12.87 8.12 10.79
N PRO A 84 13.49 7.29 9.94
CA PRO A 84 12.81 6.52 8.89
C PRO A 84 11.68 5.63 9.42
N THR A 85 11.67 5.33 10.71
CA THR A 85 10.63 4.60 11.45
C THR A 85 9.32 5.40 11.63
N SER A 86 9.37 6.74 11.55
CA SER A 86 8.22 7.63 11.75
C SER A 86 7.19 7.57 10.61
N PHE A 87 7.66 7.49 9.35
CA PHE A 87 6.78 7.44 8.19
C PHE A 87 6.06 6.09 8.07
N SER A 88 6.76 4.98 8.27
CA SER A 88 6.13 3.66 8.29
C SER A 88 5.03 3.57 9.36
N THR A 89 5.31 4.07 10.57
CA THR A 89 4.32 4.12 11.66
C THR A 89 3.11 4.99 11.28
N PHE A 90 3.35 6.10 10.57
CA PHE A 90 2.29 6.96 10.06
C PHE A 90 1.39 6.24 9.06
N VAL A 91 1.97 5.59 8.04
CA VAL A 91 1.22 4.84 7.03
C VAL A 91 0.37 3.75 7.68
N THR A 92 0.96 2.93 8.55
CA THR A 92 0.24 1.86 9.26
C THR A 92 -0.92 2.41 10.08
N LYS A 93 -0.69 3.51 10.81
CA LYS A 93 -1.73 4.13 11.64
C LYS A 93 -2.89 4.67 10.81
N VAL A 94 -2.59 5.34 9.71
CA VAL A 94 -3.62 5.89 8.82
C VAL A 94 -4.43 4.77 8.17
N LEU A 95 -3.78 3.74 7.62
CA LEU A 95 -4.48 2.61 7.00
C LEU A 95 -5.38 1.88 8.00
N LYS A 96 -4.89 1.64 9.23
CA LYS A 96 -5.68 0.99 10.29
C LYS A 96 -6.89 1.82 10.72
N ARG A 97 -6.75 3.14 10.85
CA ARG A 97 -7.81 4.02 11.37
C ARG A 97 -8.79 4.50 10.30
N ALA A 98 -8.36 4.61 9.05
CA ALA A 98 -9.21 5.03 7.95
C ALA A 98 -10.11 3.90 7.43
N GLU A 99 -9.81 2.67 7.84
CA GLU A 99 -10.52 1.46 7.44
C GLU A 99 -10.75 1.32 5.94
N VAL A 100 -9.74 1.68 5.16
CA VAL A 100 -9.78 1.61 3.70
C VAL A 100 -9.81 0.16 3.24
N SER A 101 -10.35 -0.09 2.04
CA SER A 101 -10.34 -1.40 1.41
C SER A 101 -9.05 -1.66 0.62
N THR A 102 -8.71 -2.93 0.37
CA THR A 102 -7.63 -3.31 -0.56
C THR A 102 -7.76 -2.60 -1.91
N ALA A 103 -8.97 -2.52 -2.47
CA ALA A 103 -9.20 -1.84 -3.75
C ALA A 103 -8.81 -0.35 -3.67
N THR A 104 -9.14 0.32 -2.57
CA THR A 104 -8.75 1.73 -2.32
C THR A 104 -7.23 1.87 -2.25
N VAL A 105 -6.55 0.94 -1.58
CA VAL A 105 -5.09 0.92 -1.50
C VAL A 105 -4.45 0.73 -2.89
N LEU A 106 -4.96 -0.19 -3.70
CA LEU A 106 -4.46 -0.42 -5.05
C LEU A 106 -4.62 0.83 -5.94
N VAL A 107 -5.77 1.52 -5.85
CA VAL A 107 -5.99 2.80 -6.55
C VAL A 107 -5.00 3.86 -6.05
N ALA A 108 -4.72 3.92 -4.75
CA ALA A 108 -3.72 4.84 -4.21
C ALA A 108 -2.30 4.57 -4.73
N LEU A 109 -1.91 3.29 -4.92
CA LEU A 109 -0.62 2.93 -5.52
C LEU A 109 -0.50 3.46 -6.96
N VAL A 110 -1.56 3.30 -7.76
CA VAL A 110 -1.63 3.84 -9.12
C VAL A 110 -1.44 5.35 -9.11
N TYR A 111 -2.16 6.05 -8.22
CA TYR A 111 -2.05 7.50 -8.12
C TYR A 111 -0.67 7.99 -7.68
N ILE A 112 -0.01 7.29 -6.76
CA ILE A 112 1.38 7.61 -6.37
C ILE A 112 2.32 7.45 -7.58
N SER A 113 2.15 6.36 -8.35
CA SER A 113 2.94 6.11 -9.56
C SER A 113 2.76 7.21 -10.61
N ARG A 114 1.51 7.63 -10.87
CA ARG A 114 1.19 8.70 -11.82
C ARG A 114 1.71 10.07 -11.39
N ALA A 115 1.69 10.35 -10.08
CA ALA A 115 2.16 11.62 -9.54
C ALA A 115 3.66 11.84 -9.77
N ARG A 116 4.44 10.77 -9.97
CA ARG A 116 5.90 10.78 -10.06
C ARG A 116 6.48 11.85 -10.98
N ASP A 117 5.93 12.02 -12.18
CA ASP A 117 6.49 12.96 -13.17
C ASP A 117 5.98 14.41 -13.01
N ASN A 118 4.90 14.61 -12.25
CA ASN A 118 4.22 15.91 -12.13
C ASN A 118 4.39 16.55 -10.74
N LEU A 119 5.12 15.91 -9.83
CA LEU A 119 5.34 16.41 -8.48
C LEU A 119 6.33 17.57 -8.48
N LEU A 120 5.82 18.75 -8.15
CA LEU A 120 6.63 19.92 -7.80
C LEU A 120 6.73 19.99 -6.27
N ILE A 121 7.84 19.51 -5.73
CA ILE A 121 8.05 19.46 -4.29
C ILE A 121 8.71 20.74 -3.84
N ASP A 122 8.00 21.52 -3.03
CA ASP A 122 8.65 22.51 -2.16
C ASP A 122 9.23 21.78 -0.94
N LEU A 123 10.34 22.29 -0.41
CA LEU A 123 11.08 21.67 0.70
C LEU A 123 10.33 21.86 2.03
N ASP A 124 9.18 21.23 2.16
CA ASP A 124 8.33 21.29 3.33
C ASP A 124 8.58 20.09 4.27
N ALA A 125 8.17 20.24 5.52
CA ALA A 125 8.06 19.11 6.42
C ALA A 125 6.97 18.14 5.93
N TRP A 126 7.20 16.84 6.11
CA TRP A 126 6.19 15.78 5.88
C TRP A 126 5.76 15.53 4.42
N VAL A 127 6.64 15.81 3.44
CA VAL A 127 6.34 15.57 2.01
C VAL A 127 5.86 14.14 1.73
N ARG A 128 6.54 13.13 2.30
CA ARG A 128 6.18 11.71 2.14
C ARG A 128 4.78 11.42 2.68
N GLU A 129 4.48 11.93 3.87
CA GLU A 129 3.17 11.82 4.50
C GLU A 129 2.07 12.49 3.67
N ARG A 130 2.33 13.69 3.13
CA ARG A 130 1.38 14.42 2.29
C ARG A 130 1.09 13.69 0.98
N ILE A 131 2.10 13.16 0.30
CA ILE A 131 1.93 12.41 -0.95
C ILE A 131 1.13 11.13 -0.70
N PHE A 132 1.51 10.35 0.31
CA PHE A 132 0.76 9.15 0.68
C PHE A 132 -0.70 9.49 1.05
N LEU A 133 -0.91 10.51 1.88
CA LEU A 133 -2.22 10.90 2.36
C LEU A 133 -3.10 11.45 1.23
N GLY A 134 -2.53 12.27 0.35
CA GLY A 134 -3.22 12.80 -0.82
C GLY A 134 -3.71 11.68 -1.73
N ALA A 135 -2.82 10.74 -2.08
CA ALA A 135 -3.18 9.58 -2.87
C ALA A 135 -4.29 8.76 -2.22
N LEU A 136 -4.19 8.48 -0.92
CA LEU A 136 -5.17 7.65 -0.22
C LEU A 136 -6.53 8.34 -0.07
N VAL A 137 -6.56 9.63 0.25
CA VAL A 137 -7.80 10.43 0.37
C VAL A 137 -8.52 10.47 -0.97
N VAL A 138 -7.80 10.78 -2.05
CA VAL A 138 -8.37 10.87 -3.40
C VAL A 138 -8.84 9.49 -3.87
N ALA A 139 -8.03 8.44 -3.65
CA ALA A 139 -8.41 7.06 -3.97
C ALA A 139 -9.68 6.63 -3.22
N SER A 140 -9.76 6.90 -1.92
CA SER A 140 -10.93 6.56 -1.11
C SER A 140 -12.17 7.28 -1.63
N LYS A 141 -12.05 8.58 -1.95
CA LYS A 141 -13.16 9.37 -2.49
C LYS A 141 -13.61 8.95 -3.87
N TYR A 142 -12.69 8.46 -4.70
CA TYR A 142 -12.98 8.02 -6.05
C TYR A 142 -13.58 6.61 -6.09
N ALA A 143 -13.05 5.68 -5.29
CA ALA A 143 -13.37 4.26 -5.39
C ALA A 143 -14.60 3.82 -4.57
N ASN A 144 -15.17 4.67 -3.71
CA ASN A 144 -16.26 4.29 -2.81
C ASN A 144 -17.43 5.28 -2.89
N ASP A 145 -18.66 4.76 -2.84
CA ASP A 145 -19.89 5.59 -2.82
C ASP A 145 -20.07 6.34 -1.49
N SER A 146 -19.53 5.80 -0.39
CA SER A 146 -19.55 6.38 0.94
C SER A 146 -18.13 6.54 1.46
N THR A 147 -17.77 7.78 1.80
CA THR A 147 -16.37 8.16 2.03
C THR A 147 -16.21 9.03 3.26
N LEU A 148 -15.02 8.99 3.88
CA LEU A 148 -14.70 9.82 5.03
C LEU A 148 -14.62 11.30 4.60
N LYS A 149 -15.34 12.16 5.34
CA LYS A 149 -15.19 13.62 5.22
C LYS A 149 -13.81 14.05 5.73
N ASN A 150 -13.30 15.20 5.26
CA ASN A 150 -11.95 15.70 5.62
C ASN A 150 -11.74 15.88 7.13
N VAL A 151 -12.83 16.10 7.90
CA VAL A 151 -12.77 16.15 9.36
C VAL A 151 -12.42 14.79 9.98
N HIS A 152 -12.91 13.68 9.40
CA HIS A 152 -12.59 12.33 9.87
C HIS A 152 -11.19 11.90 9.41
N TRP A 153 -10.78 12.28 8.20
CA TRP A 153 -9.38 12.10 7.76
C TRP A 153 -8.38 12.83 8.67
N ALA A 154 -8.71 14.03 9.15
CA ALA A 154 -7.86 14.71 10.13
C ALA A 154 -7.71 13.90 11.42
N MET A 155 -8.79 13.22 11.86
CA MET A 155 -8.75 12.34 13.02
C MET A 155 -7.86 11.12 12.79
N THR A 156 -7.65 10.60 11.57
CA THR A 156 -6.84 9.38 11.38
C THR A 156 -5.33 9.64 11.50
N THR A 157 -4.88 10.86 11.19
CA THR A 157 -3.45 11.20 11.06
C THR A 157 -2.80 11.75 12.33
N ASP A 158 -3.58 12.40 13.20
CA ASP A 158 -3.16 13.20 14.38
C ASP A 158 -2.11 14.29 14.09
N LYS A 159 -1.70 14.47 12.83
CA LYS A 159 -0.69 15.45 12.37
C LYS A 159 -1.29 16.56 11.52
N PHE A 160 -2.33 16.24 10.75
CA PHE A 160 -2.94 17.16 9.78
C PHE A 160 -4.34 17.54 10.21
N GLY A 161 -4.63 18.83 10.28
CA GLY A 161 -5.96 19.35 10.55
C GLY A 161 -6.86 19.26 9.32
N LYS A 162 -8.17 19.48 9.50
CA LYS A 162 -9.17 19.46 8.41
C LYS A 162 -8.77 20.33 7.21
N ARG A 163 -8.22 21.52 7.46
CA ARG A 163 -7.79 22.46 6.41
C ARG A 163 -6.63 21.88 5.61
N ASP A 164 -5.66 21.27 6.30
CA ASP A 164 -4.48 20.66 5.70
C ASP A 164 -4.88 19.46 4.83
N ILE A 165 -5.79 18.60 5.31
CA ILE A 165 -6.34 17.51 4.49
C ILE A 165 -6.97 18.05 3.21
N GLY A 166 -7.77 19.11 3.31
CA GLY A 166 -8.39 19.71 2.12
C GLY A 166 -7.39 20.36 1.17
N LEU A 167 -6.27 20.87 1.68
CA LEU A 167 -5.19 21.40 0.85
C LEU A 167 -4.46 20.26 0.13
N VAL A 168 -4.01 19.25 0.88
CA VAL A 168 -3.32 18.06 0.37
C VAL A 168 -4.16 17.38 -0.70
N GLU A 169 -5.47 17.23 -0.48
CA GLU A 169 -6.40 16.68 -1.47
C GLU A 169 -6.41 17.49 -2.78
N ARG A 170 -6.59 18.82 -2.70
CA ARG A 170 -6.65 19.67 -3.90
C ARG A 170 -5.33 19.70 -4.65
N GLU A 171 -4.22 19.81 -3.93
CA GLU A 171 -2.87 19.79 -4.49
C GLU A 171 -2.62 18.47 -5.21
N PHE A 172 -2.97 17.35 -4.58
CA PHE A 172 -2.76 16.03 -5.17
C PHE A 172 -3.64 15.79 -6.40
N ILE A 173 -4.90 16.25 -6.41
CA ILE A 173 -5.75 16.21 -7.62
C ILE A 173 -5.14 17.07 -8.74
N SER A 174 -4.55 18.22 -8.41
CA SER A 174 -3.86 19.07 -9.38
C SER A 174 -2.63 18.39 -9.98
N VAL A 175 -1.89 17.61 -9.18
CA VAL A 175 -0.73 16.82 -9.66
C VAL A 175 -1.17 15.72 -10.64
N LEU A 176 -2.35 15.12 -10.41
CA LEU A 176 -2.93 14.13 -11.31
C LEU A 176 -3.59 14.74 -12.56
N ASP A 177 -3.68 16.07 -12.66
CA ASP A 177 -4.42 16.78 -13.72
C ASP A 177 -5.84 16.20 -13.95
N TRP A 178 -6.51 15.84 -12.85
CA TRP A 178 -7.84 15.20 -12.86
C TRP A 178 -7.92 13.83 -13.56
N ASP A 179 -6.81 13.19 -13.92
CA ASP A 179 -6.78 11.81 -14.43
C ASP A 179 -6.94 10.78 -13.31
N LEU A 180 -8.17 10.66 -12.83
CA LEU A 180 -8.57 9.72 -11.77
C LEU A 180 -9.01 8.34 -12.32
N GLY A 181 -9.13 8.19 -13.64
CA GLY A 181 -9.59 6.94 -14.25
C GLY A 181 -8.55 5.83 -14.06
N VAL A 182 -8.89 4.78 -13.30
CA VAL A 182 -8.02 3.61 -13.13
C VAL A 182 -8.50 2.46 -14.02
N GLN A 183 -7.58 1.93 -14.82
CA GLN A 183 -7.78 0.76 -15.67
C GLN A 183 -7.05 -0.46 -15.12
N GLU A 184 -7.40 -1.62 -15.62
CA GLU A 184 -6.77 -2.90 -15.27
C GLU A 184 -5.24 -2.87 -15.48
N ALA A 185 -4.78 -2.26 -16.58
CA ALA A 185 -3.37 -2.15 -16.90
C ALA A 185 -2.58 -1.35 -15.83
N ASP A 186 -3.19 -0.31 -15.25
CA ASP A 186 -2.58 0.47 -14.19
C ASP A 186 -2.36 -0.38 -12.92
N LEU A 187 -3.34 -1.21 -12.57
CA LEU A 187 -3.26 -2.11 -11.43
C LEU A 187 -2.20 -3.20 -11.66
N LEU A 188 -2.17 -3.76 -12.86
CA LEU A 188 -1.21 -4.80 -13.24
C LEU A 188 0.24 -4.32 -13.25
N ALA A 189 0.49 -3.02 -13.46
CA ALA A 189 1.82 -2.44 -13.34
C ALA A 189 2.42 -2.63 -11.92
N HIS A 190 1.57 -2.79 -10.90
CA HIS A 190 1.98 -3.04 -9.52
C HIS A 190 2.02 -4.54 -9.16
N TYR A 191 1.53 -5.43 -10.03
CA TYR A 191 1.43 -6.88 -9.78
C TYR A 191 2.78 -7.47 -9.39
N GLU A 192 3.80 -7.27 -10.22
CA GLU A 192 5.10 -7.88 -10.01
C GLU A 192 5.77 -7.35 -8.73
N GLY A 193 5.57 -6.08 -8.38
CA GLY A 193 6.11 -5.48 -7.16
C GLY A 193 5.48 -6.02 -5.89
N LEU A 194 4.15 -6.13 -5.88
CA LEU A 194 3.39 -6.72 -4.77
C LEU A 194 3.66 -8.22 -4.65
N MET A 195 3.65 -8.94 -5.77
CA MET A 195 3.89 -10.38 -5.77
C MET A 195 5.33 -10.74 -5.43
N LYS A 196 6.35 -9.99 -5.88
CA LYS A 196 7.74 -10.21 -5.42
C LYS A 196 7.89 -9.99 -3.93
N ALA A 197 7.18 -9.00 -3.39
CA ALA A 197 7.14 -8.79 -1.95
C ALA A 197 6.58 -10.05 -1.26
N THR A 198 5.50 -10.63 -1.78
CA THR A 198 4.88 -11.86 -1.23
C THR A 198 5.62 -13.17 -1.55
N ASP A 199 6.27 -13.32 -2.71
CA ASP A 199 6.90 -14.56 -3.21
C ASP A 199 8.33 -14.76 -2.69
N GLY A 200 9.02 -13.68 -2.30
CA GLY A 200 10.27 -13.76 -1.55
C GLY A 200 10.13 -14.59 -0.27
N TRP A 201 8.89 -14.85 0.17
CA TRP A 201 8.54 -15.75 1.25
C TRP A 201 8.62 -17.25 0.88
N VAL A 202 8.07 -17.68 -0.26
CA VAL A 202 8.06 -19.12 -0.65
C VAL A 202 9.49 -19.67 -0.68
N ASN A 203 10.44 -18.90 -1.22
CA ASN A 203 11.83 -19.31 -1.29
C ASN A 203 12.61 -19.20 0.03
N ARG A 204 12.22 -18.28 0.93
CA ARG A 204 12.87 -18.14 2.25
C ARG A 204 12.31 -19.11 3.30
N GLY A 205 11.03 -19.49 3.20
CA GLY A 205 10.41 -20.54 4.00
C GLY A 205 11.00 -21.92 3.70
N VAL A 206 11.18 -22.26 2.42
CA VAL A 206 11.81 -23.52 1.98
C VAL A 206 13.26 -23.61 2.45
N ALA A 207 14.03 -22.50 2.39
CA ALA A 207 15.41 -22.48 2.88
C ALA A 207 15.53 -22.73 4.40
N CYS A 208 14.57 -22.26 5.21
CA CYS A 208 14.56 -22.52 6.65
C CYS A 208 14.15 -23.96 7.00
N GLU A 209 13.35 -24.61 6.16
CA GLU A 209 12.88 -25.99 6.38
C GLU A 209 13.92 -27.02 5.94
N GLU A 210 14.69 -26.74 4.89
CA GLU A 210 15.78 -27.59 4.41
C GLU A 210 16.93 -27.67 5.43
N VAL A 211 17.23 -26.56 6.11
CA VAL A 211 18.22 -26.51 7.22
C VAL A 211 17.79 -27.33 8.44
N ARG A 212 16.49 -27.53 8.67
CA ARG A 212 15.97 -28.41 9.74
C ARG A 212 16.10 -29.89 9.42
N SER A 213 16.13 -30.28 8.15
CA SER A 213 16.30 -31.68 7.74
C SER A 213 17.76 -32.15 7.69
N SER A 214 18.73 -31.23 7.69
CA SER A 214 20.17 -31.52 7.64
C SER A 214 20.85 -31.65 9.02
N GLY A 215 20.08 -31.80 10.11
CA GLY A 215 20.61 -32.08 11.45
C GLY A 215 21.13 -33.51 11.58
N VAL A 216 22.47 -33.64 11.55
CA VAL A 216 23.31 -34.84 11.67
C VAL A 216 23.05 -35.66 12.97
N PRO A 217 23.28 -36.99 12.98
CA PRO A 217 22.85 -37.90 14.05
C PRO A 217 23.53 -37.63 15.39
N GLY A 218 22.73 -37.63 16.46
CA GLY A 218 23.21 -37.54 17.84
C GLY A 218 24.18 -38.67 18.17
N SER A 219 25.39 -38.28 18.53
CA SER A 219 26.42 -39.12 19.15
C SER A 219 25.91 -39.63 20.50
N ALA A 220 25.84 -40.96 20.63
CA ALA A 220 25.49 -41.65 21.86
C ALA A 220 26.63 -41.57 22.89
N ASP A 221 26.24 -41.20 24.10
CA ASP A 221 26.59 -41.77 25.41
C ASP A 221 28.07 -41.95 25.80
N SER A 222 28.46 -41.26 26.88
CA SER A 222 29.43 -41.70 27.90
C SER A 222 29.41 -40.74 29.09
N GLY A 223 28.93 -41.18 30.25
CA GLY A 223 29.01 -40.45 31.53
C GLY A 223 28.06 -40.97 32.59
#